data_AF-A0A1X1YTX7-F1
#
_entry.id   AF-A0A1X1YTX7-F1
#
_cell.length_a   1.000
_cell.length_b   1.000
_cell.length_c   1.000
_cell.angle_alpha   90.00
_cell.angle_beta   90.00
_cell.angle_gamma   90.00
#
_symmetry.space_group_name_H-M   'P 1'
#
loop_
_entity.id
_entity.type
_entity.pdbx_description
1 polymer ?
#
loop_
_entity_poly.entity_id
_entity_poly.type
_entity_poly.pdbx_seq_one_letter_code
_entity_poly.pdbx_strand_id
1 'polypeptide(L)'
;MVNLDLRAAEHARHLRYAGIAAAIAAWAVVVLLFAIKIVPLDVYWMSYYAADYTHGFVRRGLAGELVRSVPGHYFPVTLGLRWLSTAVYLCGLATVAGVLVGRHRSERRLMVAMLIPLLPFGVPFAAYSARPDLFGGAALALFSSALVLAHSRAIAMAWCVAYGIAIAALTLVHEAIGLQFALGAVLAIIVLGGALKDTQGLGALLAVMPGVATTAGVATFGRHDVAAELCASVPHHLMPNPFATVRSPTTLLHYVIDGQPRQTDYHDWVCRNVMPNYDNRIADAVRTVGHIGIVGLTMSLVFGVFAVAVTTWGLSNVSGVPLRAFAETLRGRMTWVIAGLLLICPVFLTGYDWTRWLTIVAFDVAVVFILFAARRPEIEQEPSPKALRLFIILAIVLALIPVGTVPGFGGPRMV
;
A
#
# COMPACT_ATOMS: atom_id res chain seq x y z
N MET A 1 -36.44 -31.96 -17.53
CA MET A 1 -36.14 -31.86 -16.09
C MET A 1 -34.68 -31.47 -15.79
N VAL A 2 -33.67 -31.96 -16.53
CA VAL A 2 -32.23 -31.61 -16.33
C VAL A 2 -31.90 -30.10 -16.37
N ASN A 3 -32.66 -29.30 -17.11
CA ASN A 3 -32.40 -27.86 -17.28
C ASN A 3 -32.84 -26.99 -16.07
N LEU A 4 -33.69 -27.51 -15.18
CA LEU A 4 -34.16 -26.78 -13.99
C LEU A 4 -33.18 -26.96 -12.81
N ASP A 5 -32.61 -28.16 -12.65
CA ASP A 5 -31.61 -28.44 -11.61
C ASP A 5 -30.31 -27.66 -11.83
N LEU A 6 -29.88 -27.49 -13.08
CA LEU A 6 -28.69 -26.69 -13.41
C LEU A 6 -28.88 -25.21 -13.06
N ARG A 7 -30.05 -24.63 -13.37
CA ARG A 7 -30.37 -23.23 -13.03
C ARG A 7 -30.51 -23.02 -11.52
N ALA A 8 -31.09 -23.97 -10.80
CA ALA A 8 -31.19 -23.90 -9.34
C ALA A 8 -29.80 -23.95 -8.66
N ALA A 9 -28.92 -24.82 -9.14
CA ALA A 9 -27.54 -24.94 -8.65
C ALA A 9 -26.66 -23.71 -8.98
N GLU A 10 -26.88 -23.08 -10.14
CA GLU A 10 -26.21 -21.83 -10.52
C GLU A 10 -26.72 -20.64 -9.68
N HIS A 11 -28.03 -20.55 -9.46
CA HIS A 11 -28.64 -19.51 -8.63
C HIS A 11 -28.17 -19.59 -7.16
N ALA A 12 -28.14 -20.79 -6.58
CA ALA A 12 -27.62 -21.01 -5.23
C ALA A 12 -26.13 -20.62 -5.09
N ARG A 13 -25.32 -20.86 -6.13
CA ARG A 13 -23.91 -20.43 -6.17
C ARG A 13 -23.77 -18.91 -6.24
N HIS A 14 -24.56 -18.24 -7.08
CA HIS A 14 -24.55 -16.78 -7.15
C HIS A 14 -24.95 -16.13 -5.82
N LEU A 15 -26.00 -16.63 -5.17
CA LEU A 15 -26.43 -16.16 -3.86
C LEU A 15 -25.33 -16.34 -2.80
N ARG A 16 -24.59 -17.46 -2.83
CA ARG A 16 -23.48 -17.70 -1.91
C ARG A 16 -22.36 -16.67 -2.07
N TYR A 17 -21.92 -16.40 -3.31
CA TYR A 17 -20.87 -15.41 -3.57
C TYR A 17 -21.34 -13.98 -3.27
N ALA A 18 -22.61 -13.66 -3.54
CA ALA A 18 -23.20 -12.39 -3.14
C ALA A 18 -23.21 -12.22 -1.61
N GLY A 19 -23.57 -13.28 -0.86
CA GLY A 19 -23.54 -13.28 0.59
C GLY A 19 -22.13 -13.08 1.15
N ILE A 20 -21.12 -13.73 0.56
CA ILE A 20 -19.71 -13.53 0.94
C ILE A 20 -19.26 -12.10 0.65
N ALA A 21 -19.58 -11.57 -0.53
CA ALA A 21 -19.25 -10.19 -0.89
C ALA A 21 -19.92 -9.18 0.05
N ALA A 22 -21.19 -9.40 0.41
CA ALA A 22 -21.91 -8.58 1.37
C ALA A 22 -21.29 -8.63 2.77
N ALA A 23 -20.87 -9.83 3.23
CA ALA A 23 -20.18 -9.99 4.50
C ALA A 23 -18.82 -9.26 4.53
N ILE A 24 -18.06 -9.33 3.44
CA ILE A 24 -16.78 -8.61 3.30
C ILE A 24 -17.00 -7.10 3.24
N ALA A 25 -18.04 -6.64 2.55
CA ALA A 25 -18.41 -5.23 2.53
C ALA A 25 -18.82 -4.72 3.92
N ALA A 26 -19.65 -5.48 4.64
CA ALA A 26 -20.02 -5.15 6.02
C ALA A 26 -18.80 -5.11 6.94
N TRP A 27 -17.90 -6.10 6.83
CA TRP A 27 -16.63 -6.11 7.55
C TRP A 27 -15.77 -4.88 7.22
N ALA A 28 -15.66 -4.50 5.94
CA ALA A 28 -14.90 -3.32 5.53
C ALA A 28 -15.48 -2.03 6.12
N VAL A 29 -16.82 -1.91 6.18
CA VAL A 29 -17.50 -0.80 6.86
C VAL A 29 -17.15 -0.79 8.35
N VAL A 30 -17.18 -1.94 9.03
CA VAL A 30 -16.80 -2.03 10.45
C VAL A 30 -15.34 -1.61 10.66
N VAL A 31 -14.42 -2.06 9.81
CA VAL A 31 -12.99 -1.67 9.86
C VAL A 31 -12.83 -0.15 9.70
N LEU A 32 -13.53 0.47 8.75
CA LEU A 32 -13.52 1.91 8.53
C LEU A 32 -14.11 2.68 9.72
N LEU A 33 -15.25 2.23 10.26
CA LEU A 33 -15.86 2.82 11.45
C LEU A 33 -14.90 2.78 12.64
N PHE A 34 -14.18 1.67 12.83
CA PHE A 34 -13.20 1.54 13.90
C PHE A 34 -12.00 2.49 13.69
N ALA A 35 -11.51 2.64 12.46
CA ALA A 35 -10.46 3.59 12.11
C ALA A 35 -10.87 5.07 12.25
N ILE A 36 -12.16 5.38 12.08
CA ILE A 36 -12.71 6.74 12.20
C ILE A 36 -13.03 7.08 13.66
N LYS A 37 -13.70 6.18 14.37
CA LYS A 37 -14.33 6.48 15.68
C LYS A 37 -13.52 6.00 16.86
N ILE A 38 -12.76 4.92 16.71
CA ILE A 38 -12.07 4.29 17.83
C ILE A 38 -10.60 4.67 17.83
N VAL A 39 -9.88 4.39 16.74
CA VAL A 39 -8.44 4.67 16.67
C VAL A 39 -8.16 5.76 15.63
N PRO A 40 -8.57 7.03 15.87
CA PRO A 40 -8.31 8.12 14.95
C PRO A 40 -6.80 8.45 14.97
N LEU A 41 -6.09 7.99 13.96
CA LEU A 41 -4.66 8.23 13.79
C LEU A 41 -4.35 9.57 13.09
N ASP A 42 -5.29 10.52 13.08
CA ASP A 42 -5.22 11.78 12.34
C ASP A 42 -4.00 12.62 12.71
N VAL A 43 -3.66 12.70 14.01
CA VAL A 43 -2.49 13.43 14.51
C VAL A 43 -1.20 12.99 13.79
N TYR A 44 -1.05 11.70 13.49
CA TYR A 44 0.09 11.17 12.77
C TYR A 44 -0.02 11.39 11.26
N TRP A 45 -1.20 11.19 10.67
CA TRP A 45 -1.39 11.33 9.22
C TRP A 45 -1.25 12.75 8.71
N MET A 46 -1.84 13.71 9.43
CA MET A 46 -1.77 15.12 9.05
C MET A 46 -0.33 15.61 9.04
N SER A 47 0.55 15.04 9.88
CA SER A 47 1.97 15.42 9.95
C SER A 47 2.74 15.18 8.63
N TYR A 48 2.25 14.31 7.74
CA TYR A 48 2.83 14.12 6.41
C TYR A 48 2.71 15.34 5.51
N TYR A 49 1.78 16.25 5.82
CA TYR A 49 1.49 17.46 5.06
C TYR A 49 1.90 18.73 5.81
N ALA A 50 2.64 18.61 6.92
CA ALA A 50 3.04 19.74 7.75
C ALA A 50 4.25 20.52 7.19
N ALA A 51 5.07 19.89 6.35
CA ALA A 51 6.22 20.55 5.75
C ALA A 51 5.93 21.00 4.32
N ASP A 52 6.39 22.20 4.00
CA ASP A 52 6.21 22.86 2.71
C ASP A 52 7.52 23.52 2.24
N TYR A 53 7.51 24.15 1.06
CA TYR A 53 8.70 24.79 0.49
C TYR A 53 8.93 26.25 0.92
N THR A 54 8.22 26.79 1.93
CA THR A 54 8.42 28.19 2.39
C THR A 54 9.86 28.43 2.80
N HIS A 55 10.44 27.43 3.47
CA HIS A 55 11.78 27.50 4.04
C HIS A 55 12.82 26.79 3.15
N GLY A 56 12.51 26.61 1.85
CA GLY A 56 13.39 26.01 0.85
C GLY A 56 12.97 24.59 0.46
N PHE A 57 13.78 23.95 -0.38
CA PHE A 57 13.49 22.60 -0.88
C PHE A 57 13.69 21.55 0.23
N VAL A 58 12.62 20.88 0.65
CA VAL A 58 12.61 19.92 1.78
C VAL A 58 11.87 18.64 1.40
N ARG A 59 12.17 17.53 2.07
CA ARG A 59 11.39 16.28 1.93
C ARG A 59 9.91 16.55 2.21
N ARG A 60 9.01 15.93 1.45
CA ARG A 60 7.54 16.10 1.55
C ARG A 60 7.01 17.51 1.29
N GLY A 61 7.84 18.46 0.86
CA GLY A 61 7.40 19.85 0.71
C GLY A 61 6.23 20.01 -0.26
N LEU A 62 6.14 19.19 -1.31
CA LEU A 62 4.98 19.23 -2.22
C LEU A 62 3.67 18.83 -1.51
N ALA A 63 3.74 17.98 -0.49
CA ALA A 63 2.56 17.64 0.32
C ALA A 63 2.01 18.87 1.05
N GLY A 64 2.89 19.68 1.65
CA GLY A 64 2.50 20.94 2.28
C GLY A 64 2.02 21.99 1.27
N GLU A 65 2.62 22.09 0.08
CA GLU A 65 2.11 22.96 -0.99
C GLU A 65 0.66 22.66 -1.35
N LEU A 66 0.29 21.37 -1.43
CA LEU A 66 -1.09 20.98 -1.70
C LEU A 66 -2.05 21.51 -0.63
N VAL A 67 -1.64 21.51 0.64
CA VAL A 67 -2.46 22.08 1.72
C VAL A 67 -2.54 23.60 1.63
N ARG A 68 -1.42 24.26 1.31
CA ARG A 68 -1.35 25.72 1.20
C ARG A 68 -2.10 26.30 0.02
N SER A 69 -2.47 25.47 -0.96
CA SER A 69 -3.40 25.87 -2.02
C SER A 69 -4.77 26.34 -1.49
N VAL A 70 -5.13 25.98 -0.24
CA VAL A 70 -6.33 26.44 0.45
C VAL A 70 -5.94 27.08 1.81
N PRO A 71 -5.52 28.36 1.81
CA PRO A 71 -5.01 29.03 3.01
C PRO A 71 -6.02 29.02 4.16
N GLY A 72 -5.53 28.88 5.41
CA GLY A 72 -6.36 28.91 6.62
C GLY A 72 -7.14 27.63 6.92
N HIS A 73 -7.08 26.60 6.07
CA HIS A 73 -7.87 25.38 6.20
C HIS A 73 -7.02 24.10 6.34
N TYR A 74 -5.92 24.16 7.08
CA TYR A 74 -4.99 23.03 7.25
C TYR A 74 -5.69 21.72 7.66
N PHE A 75 -6.46 21.71 8.76
CA PHE A 75 -7.07 20.48 9.27
C PHE A 75 -8.16 19.89 8.34
N PRO A 76 -9.13 20.68 7.82
CA PRO A 76 -10.08 20.15 6.85
C PRO A 76 -9.42 19.60 5.59
N VAL A 77 -8.40 20.29 5.05
CA VAL A 77 -7.72 19.89 3.82
C VAL A 77 -6.91 18.61 4.04
N THR A 78 -6.12 18.54 5.11
CA THR A 78 -5.33 17.34 5.43
C THR A 78 -6.21 16.13 5.77
N LEU A 79 -7.34 16.34 6.45
CA LEU A 79 -8.34 15.29 6.67
C LEU A 79 -8.95 14.82 5.34
N GLY A 80 -9.24 15.75 4.43
CA GLY A 80 -9.69 15.44 3.08
C GLY A 80 -8.65 14.63 2.29
N LEU A 81 -7.39 15.06 2.30
CA LEU A 81 -6.28 14.36 1.64
C LEU A 81 -6.03 12.96 2.21
N ARG A 82 -6.17 12.79 3.54
CA ARG A 82 -6.12 11.47 4.19
C ARG A 82 -7.12 10.52 3.52
N TRP A 83 -8.41 10.87 3.51
CA TRP A 83 -9.45 9.99 2.98
C TRP A 83 -9.45 9.90 1.46
N LEU A 84 -8.99 10.95 0.76
CA LEU A 84 -8.78 10.90 -0.68
C LEU A 84 -7.73 9.86 -1.05
N SER A 85 -6.61 9.79 -0.30
CA SER A 85 -5.57 8.78 -0.53
C SER A 85 -6.11 7.36 -0.35
N THR A 86 -6.91 7.12 0.70
CA THR A 86 -7.62 5.85 0.93
C THR A 86 -8.57 5.52 -0.22
N ALA A 87 -9.41 6.46 -0.63
CA ALA A 87 -10.39 6.26 -1.70
C ALA A 87 -9.72 5.95 -3.04
N VAL A 88 -8.72 6.74 -3.44
CA VAL A 88 -7.97 6.55 -4.69
C VAL A 88 -7.27 5.20 -4.72
N TYR A 89 -6.68 4.78 -3.60
CA TYR A 89 -6.05 3.47 -3.48
C TYR A 89 -7.05 2.31 -3.58
N LEU A 90 -8.20 2.41 -2.90
CA LEU A 90 -9.26 1.40 -3.02
C LEU A 90 -9.84 1.35 -4.44
N CYS A 91 -9.95 2.48 -5.14
CA CYS A 91 -10.30 2.52 -6.57
C CYS A 91 -9.24 1.83 -7.44
N GLY A 92 -7.95 1.97 -7.11
CA GLY A 92 -6.86 1.23 -7.75
C GLY A 92 -7.02 -0.29 -7.60
N LEU A 93 -7.28 -0.76 -6.37
CA LEU A 93 -7.57 -2.18 -6.09
C LEU A 93 -8.83 -2.67 -6.80
N ALA A 94 -9.89 -1.85 -6.83
CA ALA A 94 -11.12 -2.14 -7.55
C ALA A 94 -10.89 -2.24 -9.07
N THR A 95 -9.97 -1.44 -9.63
CA THR A 95 -9.57 -1.52 -11.04
C THR A 95 -8.93 -2.87 -11.34
N VAL A 96 -8.02 -3.34 -10.46
CA VAL A 96 -7.40 -4.67 -10.58
C VAL A 96 -8.47 -5.78 -10.51
N ALA A 97 -9.41 -5.68 -9.56
CA ALA A 97 -10.53 -6.61 -9.45
C ALA A 97 -11.43 -6.58 -10.71
N GLY A 98 -11.69 -5.40 -11.26
CA GLY A 98 -12.47 -5.19 -12.47
C GLY A 98 -11.82 -5.83 -13.71
N VAL A 99 -10.52 -5.65 -13.89
CA VAL A 99 -9.75 -6.30 -14.97
C VAL A 99 -9.77 -7.83 -14.80
N LEU A 100 -9.64 -8.31 -13.56
CA LEU A 100 -9.68 -9.73 -13.24
C LEU A 100 -11.02 -10.38 -13.64
N VAL A 101 -12.16 -9.73 -13.41
CA VAL A 101 -13.50 -10.29 -13.68
C VAL A 101 -14.11 -9.86 -15.02
N GLY A 102 -13.52 -8.89 -15.72
CA GLY A 102 -14.14 -8.20 -16.85
C GLY A 102 -14.22 -8.98 -18.16
N ARG A 103 -13.29 -9.92 -18.43
CA ARG A 103 -13.30 -10.72 -19.67
C ARG A 103 -14.30 -11.89 -19.60
N HIS A 104 -14.18 -12.71 -18.57
CA HIS A 104 -15.05 -13.86 -18.32
C HIS A 104 -15.19 -14.03 -16.81
N ARG A 105 -16.40 -14.34 -16.34
CA ARG A 105 -16.65 -14.62 -14.92
C ARG A 105 -16.45 -16.13 -14.68
N SER A 106 -15.38 -16.46 -13.99
CA SER A 106 -15.15 -17.80 -13.42
C SER A 106 -15.20 -17.73 -11.89
N GLU A 107 -15.56 -18.82 -11.23
CA GLU A 107 -15.59 -18.86 -9.76
C GLU A 107 -14.26 -18.46 -9.11
N ARG A 108 -13.11 -18.90 -9.65
CA ARG A 108 -11.78 -18.53 -9.11
C ARG A 108 -11.49 -17.04 -9.24
N ARG A 109 -11.82 -16.40 -10.37
CA ARG A 109 -11.72 -14.94 -10.54
C ARG A 109 -12.55 -14.21 -9.48
N LEU A 110 -13.77 -14.67 -9.17
CA LEU A 110 -14.60 -14.09 -8.11
C LEU A 110 -13.97 -14.30 -6.73
N MET A 111 -13.50 -15.51 -6.42
CA MET A 111 -12.80 -15.82 -5.16
C MET A 111 -11.59 -14.92 -4.95
N VAL A 112 -10.72 -14.77 -5.96
CA VAL A 112 -9.57 -13.87 -5.89
C VAL A 112 -10.01 -12.41 -5.74
N ALA A 113 -11.00 -11.94 -6.50
CA ALA A 113 -11.52 -10.59 -6.38
C ALA A 113 -12.05 -10.28 -4.97
N MET A 114 -12.76 -11.22 -4.34
CA MET A 114 -13.26 -11.08 -2.97
C MET A 114 -12.14 -11.14 -1.91
N LEU A 115 -10.98 -11.75 -2.21
CA LEU A 115 -9.85 -11.71 -1.27
C LEU A 115 -9.14 -10.35 -1.26
N ILE A 116 -9.13 -9.60 -2.36
CA ILE A 116 -8.39 -8.32 -2.49
C ILE A 116 -8.62 -7.37 -1.31
N PRO A 117 -9.86 -7.09 -0.86
CA PRO A 117 -10.11 -6.23 0.30
C PRO A 117 -9.53 -6.75 1.62
N LEU A 118 -9.31 -8.06 1.74
CA LEU A 118 -8.84 -8.74 2.95
C LEU A 118 -7.32 -8.93 2.98
N LEU A 119 -6.63 -8.83 1.84
CA LEU A 119 -5.18 -9.02 1.76
C LEU A 119 -4.44 -8.05 2.72
N PRO A 120 -3.19 -8.33 3.10
CA PRO A 120 -2.43 -7.46 4.00
C PRO A 120 -2.40 -5.98 3.58
N PHE A 121 -2.45 -5.72 2.28
CA PHE A 121 -2.48 -4.38 1.68
C PHE A 121 -3.91 -3.90 1.33
N GLY A 122 -4.96 -4.59 1.76
CA GLY A 122 -6.35 -4.31 1.44
C GLY A 122 -6.96 -3.16 2.27
N VAL A 123 -8.22 -3.30 2.68
CA VAL A 123 -8.97 -2.26 3.39
C VAL A 123 -8.32 -1.84 4.72
N PRO A 124 -7.83 -2.76 5.58
CA PRO A 124 -7.19 -2.35 6.83
C PRO A 124 -5.95 -1.49 6.59
N PHE A 125 -5.12 -1.84 5.60
CA PHE A 125 -3.97 -1.03 5.23
C PHE A 125 -4.39 0.36 4.74
N ALA A 126 -5.40 0.44 3.87
CA ALA A 126 -5.90 1.71 3.36
C ALA A 126 -6.51 2.61 4.44
N ALA A 127 -7.14 2.03 5.47
CA ALA A 127 -7.80 2.74 6.56
C ALA A 127 -6.84 3.20 7.66
N TYR A 128 -5.91 2.31 8.06
CA TYR A 128 -4.96 2.51 9.15
C TYR A 128 -3.56 2.91 8.69
N SER A 129 -3.31 3.03 7.39
CA SER A 129 -2.07 3.59 6.84
C SER A 129 -2.40 4.57 5.72
N ALA A 130 -3.34 5.49 5.97
CA ALA A 130 -3.83 6.53 5.07
C ALA A 130 -2.78 7.63 4.77
N ARG A 131 -1.64 7.20 4.25
CA ARG A 131 -0.45 7.97 3.96
C ARG A 131 -0.35 8.30 2.47
N PRO A 132 0.46 9.30 2.08
CA PRO A 132 0.61 9.65 0.67
C PRO A 132 1.11 8.52 -0.25
N ASP A 133 1.79 7.50 0.26
CA ASP A 133 2.22 6.33 -0.54
C ASP A 133 1.06 5.50 -1.08
N LEU A 134 -0.14 5.63 -0.52
CA LEU A 134 -1.35 5.06 -1.11
C LEU A 134 -1.61 5.56 -2.54
N PHE A 135 -1.23 6.81 -2.86
CA PHE A 135 -1.29 7.31 -4.23
C PHE A 135 -0.31 6.57 -5.15
N GLY A 136 0.88 6.22 -4.65
CA GLY A 136 1.87 5.43 -5.39
C GLY A 136 1.36 4.01 -5.67
N GLY A 137 0.72 3.39 -4.69
CA GLY A 137 0.04 2.11 -4.85
C GLY A 137 -1.07 2.17 -5.90
N ALA A 138 -1.93 3.18 -5.83
CA ALA A 138 -2.99 3.40 -6.81
C ALA A 138 -2.43 3.56 -8.24
N ALA A 139 -1.36 4.35 -8.39
CA ALA A 139 -0.68 4.54 -9.67
C ALA A 139 -0.13 3.21 -10.21
N LEU A 140 0.47 2.37 -9.36
CA LEU A 140 0.99 1.06 -9.78
C LEU A 140 -0.14 0.11 -10.17
N ALA A 141 -1.24 0.08 -9.42
CA ALA A 141 -2.40 -0.76 -9.74
C ALA A 141 -3.02 -0.37 -11.09
N LEU A 142 -3.17 0.93 -11.35
CA LEU A 142 -3.65 1.45 -12.63
C LEU A 142 -2.67 1.14 -13.77
N PHE A 143 -1.38 1.40 -13.57
CA PHE A 143 -0.33 1.13 -14.55
C PHE A 143 -0.28 -0.36 -14.93
N SER A 144 -0.30 -1.25 -13.94
CA SER A 144 -0.29 -2.70 -14.15
C SER A 144 -1.54 -3.16 -14.91
N SER A 145 -2.71 -2.62 -14.53
CA SER A 145 -3.98 -2.89 -15.21
C SER A 145 -3.96 -2.40 -16.66
N ALA A 146 -3.41 -1.21 -16.90
CA ALA A 146 -3.28 -0.64 -18.24
C ALA A 146 -2.35 -1.46 -19.13
N LEU A 147 -1.23 -1.99 -18.60
CA LEU A 147 -0.34 -2.86 -19.35
C LEU A 147 -1.00 -4.17 -19.80
N VAL A 148 -1.95 -4.71 -19.03
CA VAL A 148 -2.75 -5.88 -19.42
C VAL A 148 -3.65 -5.58 -20.62
N LEU A 149 -4.13 -4.34 -20.72
CA LEU A 149 -5.05 -3.88 -21.76
C LEU A 149 -4.33 -3.23 -22.95
N ALA A 150 -3.02 -2.97 -22.85
CA ALA A 150 -2.25 -2.33 -23.90
C ALA A 150 -2.03 -3.28 -25.08
N HIS A 151 -2.58 -2.92 -26.24
CA HIS A 151 -2.48 -3.72 -27.47
C HIS A 151 -1.32 -3.30 -28.38
N SER A 152 -0.74 -2.12 -28.19
CA SER A 152 0.35 -1.60 -29.00
C SER A 152 1.54 -1.16 -28.16
N ARG A 153 2.74 -1.22 -28.76
CA ARG A 153 3.98 -0.76 -28.12
C ARG A 153 3.91 0.71 -27.74
N ALA A 154 3.34 1.55 -28.59
CA ALA A 154 3.21 2.99 -28.32
C ALA A 154 2.35 3.27 -27.08
N ILE A 155 1.22 2.59 -26.94
CA ILE A 155 0.33 2.73 -25.77
C ILE A 155 1.05 2.25 -24.50
N ALA A 156 1.71 1.08 -24.55
CA ALA A 156 2.44 0.56 -23.40
C ALA A 156 3.59 1.49 -22.97
N MET A 157 4.31 2.08 -23.93
CA MET A 157 5.36 3.07 -23.66
C MET A 157 4.80 4.36 -23.06
N ALA A 158 3.67 4.86 -23.58
CA ALA A 158 3.01 6.04 -23.02
C ALA A 158 2.62 5.81 -21.55
N TRP A 159 2.12 4.62 -21.21
CA TRP A 159 1.84 4.26 -19.81
C TRP A 159 3.10 4.18 -18.94
N CYS A 160 4.23 3.70 -19.46
CA CYS A 160 5.50 3.70 -18.72
C CYS A 160 5.96 5.13 -18.40
N VAL A 161 5.88 6.04 -19.38
CA VAL A 161 6.22 7.45 -19.21
C VAL A 161 5.26 8.15 -18.23
N ALA A 162 3.95 7.95 -18.41
CA ALA A 162 2.93 8.55 -17.54
C ALA A 162 3.10 8.08 -16.09
N TYR A 163 3.35 6.78 -15.87
CA TYR A 163 3.64 6.22 -14.55
C TYR A 163 4.93 6.82 -13.96
N GLY A 164 6.01 6.89 -14.74
CA GLY A 164 7.27 7.49 -14.28
C GLY A 164 7.11 8.95 -13.84
N ILE A 165 6.40 9.77 -14.63
CA ILE A 165 6.10 11.17 -14.29
C ILE A 165 5.26 11.25 -13.01
N ALA A 166 4.20 10.44 -12.91
CA ALA A 166 3.34 10.41 -11.73
C ALA A 166 4.12 10.03 -10.47
N ILE A 167 4.96 8.99 -10.54
CA ILE A 167 5.79 8.55 -9.42
C ILE A 167 6.84 9.59 -9.05
N ALA A 168 7.44 10.29 -10.02
CA ALA A 168 8.35 11.40 -9.74
C ALA A 168 7.65 12.52 -8.96
N ALA A 169 6.45 12.94 -9.38
CA ALA A 169 5.66 13.94 -8.66
C ALA A 169 5.27 13.46 -7.25
N LEU A 170 4.79 12.22 -7.12
CA LEU A 170 4.43 11.63 -5.83
C LEU A 170 5.65 11.48 -4.91
N THR A 171 6.85 11.27 -5.46
CA THR A 171 8.08 11.23 -4.67
C THR A 171 8.39 12.58 -4.00
N LEU A 172 7.96 13.71 -4.57
CA LEU A 172 8.04 15.02 -3.91
C LEU A 172 7.00 15.18 -2.78
N VAL A 173 5.88 14.47 -2.86
CA VAL A 173 4.87 14.40 -1.77
C VAL A 173 5.38 13.50 -0.64
N HIS A 174 6.02 12.38 -0.99
CA HIS A 174 6.66 11.48 -0.03
C HIS A 174 7.86 10.79 -0.66
N GLU A 175 9.04 11.05 -0.10
CA GLU A 175 10.37 10.76 -0.64
C GLU A 175 10.64 9.28 -0.97
N ALA A 176 10.00 8.37 -0.24
CA ALA A 176 10.16 6.93 -0.42
C ALA A 176 9.31 6.32 -1.56
N ILE A 177 8.30 7.02 -2.11
CA ILE A 177 7.35 6.43 -3.07
C ILE A 177 8.07 5.86 -4.30
N GLY A 178 9.00 6.61 -4.88
CA GLY A 178 9.75 6.18 -6.07
C GLY A 178 10.54 4.88 -5.87
N LEU A 179 11.00 4.63 -4.65
CA LEU A 179 11.74 3.42 -4.28
C LEU A 179 10.82 2.26 -3.92
N GLN A 180 9.72 2.55 -3.23
CA GLN A 180 8.77 1.56 -2.71
C GLN A 180 8.09 0.74 -3.80
N PHE A 181 7.69 1.38 -4.91
CA PHE A 181 6.92 0.74 -5.98
C PHE A 181 7.77 0.37 -7.21
N ALA A 182 9.09 0.55 -7.14
CA ALA A 182 10.01 0.25 -8.23
C ALA A 182 10.00 -1.24 -8.59
N LEU A 183 9.97 -2.13 -7.59
CA LEU A 183 9.86 -3.57 -7.80
C LEU A 183 8.59 -3.93 -8.56
N GLY A 184 7.44 -3.42 -8.10
CA GLY A 184 6.14 -3.63 -8.75
C GLY A 184 6.12 -3.15 -10.19
N ALA A 185 6.68 -1.97 -10.48
CA ALA A 185 6.76 -1.45 -11.85
C ALA A 185 7.60 -2.36 -12.77
N VAL A 186 8.76 -2.83 -12.29
CA VAL A 186 9.62 -3.78 -13.01
C VAL A 186 8.89 -5.10 -13.27
N LEU A 187 8.23 -5.65 -12.25
CA LEU A 187 7.45 -6.89 -12.36
C LEU A 187 6.31 -6.71 -13.37
N ALA A 188 5.57 -5.60 -13.31
CA ALA A 188 4.47 -5.32 -14.23
C ALA A 188 4.95 -5.26 -15.69
N ILE A 189 6.09 -4.62 -15.96
CA ILE A 189 6.64 -4.49 -17.31
C ILE A 189 7.12 -5.84 -17.86
N ILE A 190 7.83 -6.62 -17.05
CA ILE A 190 8.34 -7.94 -17.46
C ILE A 190 7.18 -8.90 -17.71
N VAL A 191 6.20 -8.95 -16.80
CA VAL A 191 5.15 -9.98 -16.79
C VAL A 191 3.93 -9.58 -17.61
N LEU A 192 3.51 -8.31 -17.53
CA LEU A 192 2.27 -7.83 -18.16
C LEU A 192 2.53 -7.13 -19.49
N GLY A 193 3.69 -6.47 -19.64
CA GLY A 193 4.08 -5.63 -20.78
C GLY A 193 4.46 -6.37 -22.07
N GLY A 194 3.75 -7.43 -22.46
CA GLY A 194 4.04 -8.20 -23.68
C GLY A 194 4.07 -7.36 -24.96
N ALA A 195 3.30 -6.26 -25.03
CA ALA A 195 3.31 -5.32 -26.14
C ALA A 195 4.65 -4.57 -26.33
N LEU A 196 5.48 -4.49 -25.28
CA LEU A 196 6.78 -3.81 -25.32
C LEU A 196 7.87 -4.62 -26.02
N LYS A 197 7.73 -5.96 -26.09
CA LYS A 197 8.72 -6.87 -26.70
C LYS A 197 10.15 -6.53 -26.28
N ASP A 198 11.02 -6.18 -27.23
CA ASP A 198 12.44 -5.90 -26.99
C ASP A 198 12.70 -4.60 -26.21
N THR A 199 11.70 -3.73 -26.08
CA THR A 199 11.83 -2.46 -25.33
C THR A 199 11.32 -2.50 -23.89
N GLN A 200 11.16 -3.69 -23.32
CA GLN A 200 10.87 -3.83 -21.89
C GLN A 200 11.90 -3.13 -21.01
N GLY A 201 13.20 -3.20 -21.34
CA GLY A 201 14.24 -2.52 -20.57
C GLY A 201 14.10 -1.00 -20.58
N LEU A 202 13.83 -0.41 -21.75
CA LEU A 202 13.55 1.03 -21.86
C LEU A 202 12.27 1.42 -21.12
N GLY A 203 11.20 0.62 -21.23
CA GLY A 203 9.98 0.82 -20.46
C GLY A 203 10.24 0.82 -18.95
N ALA A 204 11.06 -0.11 -18.46
CA ALA A 204 11.43 -0.19 -17.04
C ALA A 204 12.21 1.04 -16.59
N LEU A 205 13.17 1.51 -17.40
CA LEU A 205 13.91 2.75 -17.11
C LEU A 205 12.96 3.96 -17.06
N LEU A 206 12.07 4.12 -18.03
CA LEU A 206 11.13 5.25 -18.06
C LEU A 206 10.14 5.23 -16.90
N ALA A 207 9.75 4.04 -16.42
CA ALA A 207 8.84 3.90 -15.30
C ALA A 207 9.52 4.13 -13.94
N VAL A 208 10.79 3.71 -13.78
CA VAL A 208 11.47 3.68 -12.47
C VAL A 208 12.41 4.86 -12.27
N MET A 209 13.22 5.21 -13.28
CA MET A 209 14.28 6.22 -13.13
C MET A 209 13.79 7.60 -12.71
N PRO A 210 12.64 8.13 -13.18
CA PRO A 210 12.15 9.42 -12.72
C PRO A 210 11.93 9.46 -11.20
N GLY A 211 11.31 8.41 -10.63
CA GLY A 211 11.13 8.30 -9.17
C GLY A 211 12.45 8.21 -8.42
N VAL A 212 13.37 7.35 -8.87
CA VAL A 212 14.70 7.19 -8.26
C VAL A 212 15.50 8.48 -8.30
N ALA A 213 15.50 9.17 -9.45
CA ALA A 213 16.20 10.45 -9.62
C ALA A 213 15.60 11.53 -8.71
N THR A 214 14.27 11.59 -8.58
CA THR A 214 13.62 12.52 -7.65
C THR A 214 13.98 12.19 -6.19
N THR A 215 13.96 10.91 -5.78
CA THR A 215 14.38 10.53 -4.41
C THR A 215 15.82 10.93 -4.15
N ALA A 216 16.73 10.68 -5.10
CA ALA A 216 18.13 11.09 -4.99
C ALA A 216 18.28 12.62 -4.93
N GLY A 217 17.49 13.35 -5.72
CA GLY A 217 17.43 14.81 -5.69
C GLY A 217 16.96 15.34 -4.34
N VAL A 218 15.88 14.80 -3.76
CA VAL A 218 15.40 15.16 -2.42
C VAL A 218 16.46 14.84 -1.36
N ALA A 219 17.13 13.68 -1.45
CA ALA A 219 18.15 13.29 -0.50
C ALA A 219 19.45 14.13 -0.58
N THR A 220 19.75 14.69 -1.76
CA THR A 220 21.00 15.44 -1.99
C THR A 220 20.82 16.94 -1.81
N PHE A 221 19.70 17.48 -2.29
CA PHE A 221 19.43 18.91 -2.32
C PHE A 221 18.40 19.36 -1.27
N GLY A 222 17.78 18.42 -0.54
CA GLY A 222 16.88 18.73 0.55
C GLY A 222 17.61 19.45 1.69
N ARG A 223 17.01 20.51 2.23
CA ARG A 223 17.49 21.17 3.44
C ARG A 223 17.26 20.29 4.67
N HIS A 224 18.20 20.39 5.61
CA HIS A 224 18.29 19.55 6.81
C HIS A 224 18.52 20.37 8.08
N ASP A 225 18.04 21.60 8.10
CA ASP A 225 18.32 22.62 9.10
C ASP A 225 17.11 23.57 9.25
N VAL A 226 15.92 23.00 9.20
CA VAL A 226 14.66 23.73 9.04
C VAL A 226 13.59 23.29 10.04
N ALA A 227 13.91 22.37 10.97
CA ALA A 227 12.90 21.84 11.88
C ALA A 227 12.29 22.91 12.78
N ALA A 228 13.06 23.91 13.21
CA ALA A 228 12.58 24.99 14.07
C ALA A 228 11.60 25.92 13.32
N GLU A 229 11.94 26.30 12.09
CA GLU A 229 11.09 27.11 11.22
C GLU A 229 9.81 26.36 10.84
N LEU A 230 9.93 25.09 10.46
CA LEU A 230 8.79 24.25 10.15
C LEU A 230 7.88 24.08 11.38
N CYS A 231 8.45 23.84 12.56
CA CYS A 231 7.69 23.76 13.81
C CYS A 231 6.88 25.05 14.06
N ALA A 232 7.50 26.23 13.87
CA ALA A 232 6.80 27.51 14.04
C ALA A 232 5.62 27.69 13.08
N SER A 233 5.63 27.01 11.92
CA SER A 233 4.54 27.06 10.94
C SER A 233 3.41 26.05 11.19
N VAL A 234 3.59 25.08 12.10
CA VAL A 234 2.56 24.08 12.42
C VAL A 234 1.42 24.75 13.19
N PRO A 235 0.15 24.60 12.77
CA PRO A 235 -0.97 25.19 13.49
C PRO A 235 -1.30 24.43 14.79
N HIS A 236 -1.69 25.16 15.84
CA HIS A 236 -2.23 24.57 17.07
C HIS A 236 -3.65 24.05 16.86
N HIS A 237 -3.95 22.89 17.46
CA HIS A 237 -5.30 22.32 17.50
C HIS A 237 -5.33 21.12 18.44
N LEU A 238 -6.33 21.06 19.32
CA LEU A 238 -6.51 19.90 20.19
C LEU A 238 -7.09 18.73 19.40
N MET A 239 -6.38 17.60 19.43
CA MET A 239 -6.76 16.39 18.68
C MET A 239 -6.73 15.14 19.57
N PRO A 240 -7.60 14.14 19.29
CA PRO A 240 -7.47 12.82 19.89
C PRO A 240 -6.11 12.19 19.58
N ASN A 241 -5.43 11.69 20.61
CA ASN A 241 -4.15 11.01 20.46
C ASN A 241 -4.21 9.58 21.04
N PRO A 242 -4.63 8.58 20.24
CA PRO A 242 -4.65 7.20 20.70
C PRO A 242 -3.25 6.63 20.94
N PHE A 243 -2.16 7.21 20.42
CA PHE A 243 -0.79 6.74 20.72
C PHE A 243 -0.37 6.99 22.17
N ALA A 244 -0.96 8.01 22.81
CA ALA A 244 -0.69 8.30 24.22
C ALA A 244 -1.24 7.19 25.15
N THR A 245 -2.33 6.54 24.74
CA THR A 245 -3.12 5.59 25.55
C THR A 245 -2.96 4.14 25.11
N VAL A 246 -2.98 3.85 23.80
CA VAL A 246 -2.93 2.50 23.23
C VAL A 246 -1.49 2.07 22.99
N ARG A 247 -0.94 1.30 23.93
CA ARG A 247 0.44 0.78 23.89
C ARG A 247 0.54 -0.75 23.77
N SER A 248 -0.60 -1.42 23.89
CA SER A 248 -0.73 -2.88 23.90
C SER A 248 -2.18 -3.28 23.60
N PRO A 249 -2.44 -4.55 23.21
CA PRO A 249 -3.80 -5.06 23.00
C PRO A 249 -4.71 -4.89 24.22
N THR A 250 -4.19 -5.04 25.43
CA THR A 250 -4.96 -4.83 26.67
C THR A 250 -5.37 -3.38 26.84
N THR A 251 -4.46 -2.44 26.60
CA THR A 251 -4.79 -1.00 26.62
C THR A 251 -5.73 -0.59 25.48
N LEU A 252 -5.69 -1.27 24.33
CA LEU A 252 -6.67 -1.06 23.26
C LEU A 252 -8.07 -1.48 23.72
N LEU A 253 -8.19 -2.64 24.38
CA LEU A 253 -9.46 -3.12 24.89
C LEU A 253 -10.04 -2.16 25.95
N HIS A 254 -9.20 -1.71 26.90
CA HIS A 254 -9.61 -0.67 27.86
C HIS A 254 -10.01 0.62 27.16
N TYR A 255 -9.23 1.08 26.20
CA TYR A 255 -9.55 2.28 25.44
C TYR A 255 -10.89 2.19 24.69
N VAL A 256 -11.22 1.02 24.13
CA VAL A 256 -12.50 0.75 23.45
C VAL A 256 -13.67 0.79 24.43
N ILE A 257 -13.48 0.30 25.66
CA ILE A 257 -14.51 0.23 26.71
C ILE A 257 -14.70 1.58 27.41
N ASP A 258 -13.59 2.24 27.75
CA ASP A 258 -13.54 3.43 28.61
C ASP A 258 -13.69 4.75 27.82
N GLY A 259 -13.49 4.72 26.50
CA GLY A 259 -14.00 5.73 25.56
C GLY A 259 -13.34 7.11 25.56
N GLN A 260 -12.13 7.28 26.12
CA GLN A 260 -11.52 8.61 26.30
C GLN A 260 -10.11 8.70 25.69
N PRO A 261 -9.95 9.13 24.42
CA PRO A 261 -8.65 9.56 23.93
C PRO A 261 -8.15 10.76 24.72
N ARG A 262 -6.95 10.66 25.27
CA ARG A 262 -6.21 11.84 25.72
C ARG A 262 -6.09 12.79 24.53
N GLN A 263 -6.50 14.03 24.73
CA GLN A 263 -6.26 15.06 23.75
C GLN A 263 -4.82 15.55 23.87
N THR A 264 -4.20 15.86 22.75
CA THR A 264 -2.89 16.48 22.68
C THR A 264 -2.98 17.65 21.70
N ASP A 265 -2.25 18.72 21.96
CA ASP A 265 -2.10 19.78 20.97
C ASP A 265 -1.27 19.28 19.78
N TYR A 266 -1.82 19.46 18.58
CA TYR A 266 -1.23 18.97 17.34
C TYR A 266 0.16 19.56 17.10
N HIS A 267 0.32 20.88 17.31
CA HIS A 267 1.61 21.54 17.14
C HIS A 267 2.63 20.94 18.09
N ASP A 268 2.33 20.84 19.39
CA ASP A 268 3.25 20.26 20.38
C ASP A 268 3.66 18.83 20.02
N TRP A 269 2.69 18.00 19.61
CA TRP A 269 2.95 16.61 19.25
C TRP A 269 3.82 16.50 17.99
N VAL A 270 3.54 17.28 16.94
CA VAL A 270 4.28 17.29 15.68
C VAL A 270 5.69 17.85 15.86
N CYS A 271 5.83 18.96 16.59
CA CYS A 271 7.11 19.58 16.89
C CYS A 271 8.02 18.67 17.74
N ARG A 272 7.45 17.85 18.61
CA ARG A 272 8.22 16.87 19.40
C ARG A 272 8.59 15.62 18.62
N ASN A 273 7.65 15.05 17.88
CA ASN A 273 7.78 13.69 17.34
C ASN A 273 8.18 13.64 15.86
N VAL A 274 7.88 14.69 15.09
CA VAL A 274 7.98 14.69 13.62
C VAL A 274 9.02 15.69 13.13
N MET A 275 8.93 16.96 13.57
CA MET A 275 9.81 18.03 13.10
C MET A 275 11.30 17.75 13.28
N PRO A 276 11.78 17.14 14.38
CA PRO A 276 13.21 16.85 14.54
C PRO A 276 13.78 15.95 13.44
N ASN A 277 12.93 15.15 12.76
CA ASN A 277 13.37 14.31 11.66
C ASN A 277 13.71 15.09 10.38
N TYR A 278 13.37 16.37 10.30
CA TYR A 278 13.74 17.24 9.18
C TYR A 278 15.19 17.72 9.28
N ASP A 279 15.77 17.73 10.48
CA ASP A 279 17.20 18.04 10.65
C ASP A 279 18.10 16.79 10.49
N ASN A 280 17.50 15.60 10.49
CA ASN A 280 18.24 14.36 10.35
C ASN A 280 18.85 14.23 8.94
N ARG A 281 20.17 13.97 8.91
CA ARG A 281 20.83 13.46 7.70
C ARG A 281 20.57 11.97 7.56
N ILE A 282 20.95 11.39 6.42
CA ILE A 282 20.79 9.95 6.15
C ILE A 282 21.43 9.09 7.26
N ALA A 283 22.62 9.47 7.73
CA ALA A 283 23.31 8.74 8.81
C ALA A 283 22.51 8.74 10.13
N ASP A 284 21.84 9.84 10.45
CA ASP A 284 21.01 9.96 11.66
C ASP A 284 19.72 9.14 11.52
N ALA A 285 19.13 9.11 10.32
CA ALA A 285 18.00 8.23 10.03
C ALA A 285 18.38 6.74 10.21
N VAL A 286 19.54 6.32 9.71
CA VAL A 286 20.04 4.95 9.90
C VAL A 286 20.28 4.64 11.38
N ARG A 287 20.88 5.58 12.13
CA ARG A 287 21.07 5.43 13.58
C ARG A 287 19.74 5.29 14.31
N THR A 288 18.73 6.07 13.93
CA THR A 288 17.37 6.00 14.48
C THR A 288 16.74 4.62 14.27
N VAL A 289 16.88 4.04 13.07
CA VAL A 289 16.43 2.65 12.81
C VAL A 289 17.21 1.66 13.67
N GLY A 290 18.52 1.84 13.83
CA GLY A 290 19.35 1.03 14.72
C GLY A 290 18.88 1.03 16.19
N HIS A 291 18.34 2.15 16.68
CA HIS A 291 17.82 2.28 18.05
C HIS A 291 16.55 1.47 18.33
N ILE A 292 15.83 1.01 17.30
CA ILE A 292 14.71 0.05 17.46
C ILE A 292 15.22 -1.27 18.04
N GLY A 293 16.48 -1.61 17.78
CA GLY A 293 17.12 -2.82 18.23
C GLY A 293 16.82 -4.03 17.34
N ILE A 294 17.76 -4.98 17.34
CA ILE A 294 17.73 -6.15 16.45
C ILE A 294 16.48 -7.01 16.62
N VAL A 295 15.92 -7.09 17.84
CA VAL A 295 14.74 -7.90 18.15
C VAL A 295 13.50 -7.36 17.43
N GLY A 296 13.21 -6.06 17.57
CA GLY A 296 12.05 -5.43 16.93
C GLY A 296 12.11 -5.48 15.40
N LEU A 297 13.29 -5.19 14.85
CA LEU A 297 13.54 -5.27 13.40
C LEU A 297 13.40 -6.71 12.87
N THR A 298 13.96 -7.70 13.58
CA THR A 298 13.85 -9.12 13.18
C THR A 298 12.41 -9.61 13.24
N MET A 299 11.66 -9.29 14.30
CA MET A 299 10.24 -9.65 14.39
C MET A 299 9.41 -9.03 13.26
N SER A 300 9.67 -7.75 12.93
CA SER A 300 9.01 -7.06 11.81
C SER A 300 9.33 -7.69 10.47
N LEU A 301 10.60 -8.06 10.26
CA LEU A 301 11.06 -8.74 9.06
C LEU A 301 10.37 -10.11 8.91
N VAL A 302 10.42 -10.94 9.94
CA VAL A 302 9.85 -12.30 9.93
C VAL A 302 8.35 -12.24 9.70
N PHE A 303 7.64 -11.36 10.41
CA PHE A 303 6.20 -11.20 10.28
C PHE A 303 5.80 -10.71 8.88
N GLY A 304 6.50 -9.71 8.34
CA GLY A 304 6.22 -9.20 7.00
C GLY A 304 6.56 -10.20 5.89
N VAL A 305 7.69 -10.92 5.98
CA VAL A 305 8.06 -12.00 5.03
C VAL A 305 7.02 -13.11 5.07
N PHE A 306 6.56 -13.50 6.26
CA PHE A 306 5.48 -14.47 6.41
C PHE A 306 4.19 -13.98 5.73
N ALA A 307 3.80 -12.72 5.92
CA ALA A 307 2.64 -12.13 5.27
C ALA A 307 2.75 -12.13 3.73
N VAL A 308 3.92 -11.81 3.18
CA VAL A 308 4.20 -11.89 1.72
C VAL A 308 4.05 -13.34 1.23
N ALA A 309 4.65 -14.29 1.95
CA ALA A 309 4.62 -15.71 1.59
C ALA A 309 3.19 -16.28 1.61
N VAL A 310 2.43 -16.01 2.69
CA VAL A 310 1.04 -16.47 2.83
C VAL A 310 0.15 -15.83 1.77
N THR A 311 0.35 -14.54 1.46
CA THR A 311 -0.41 -13.83 0.43
C THR A 311 -0.19 -14.43 -0.95
N THR A 312 1.07 -14.56 -1.36
CA THR A 312 1.42 -15.10 -2.68
C THR A 312 1.01 -16.57 -2.82
N TRP A 313 1.24 -17.38 -1.79
CA TRP A 313 0.80 -18.78 -1.73
C TRP A 313 -0.73 -18.90 -1.79
N GLY A 314 -1.45 -18.10 -0.99
CA GLY A 314 -2.91 -18.11 -0.94
C GLY A 314 -3.52 -17.73 -2.28
N LEU A 315 -3.02 -16.64 -2.90
CA LEU A 315 -3.43 -16.22 -4.23
C LEU A 315 -3.15 -17.29 -5.28
N SER A 316 -1.99 -17.96 -5.24
CA SER A 316 -1.66 -19.04 -6.17
C SER A 316 -2.61 -20.22 -6.06
N ASN A 317 -2.93 -20.68 -4.84
CA ASN A 317 -3.84 -21.82 -4.66
C ASN A 317 -5.30 -21.48 -5.01
N VAL A 318 -5.76 -20.28 -4.66
CA VAL A 318 -7.13 -19.82 -4.95
C VAL A 318 -7.31 -19.57 -6.45
N SER A 319 -6.34 -18.91 -7.09
CA SER A 319 -6.35 -18.72 -8.56
C SER A 319 -6.11 -20.02 -9.33
N GLY A 320 -5.48 -21.04 -8.73
CA GLY A 320 -5.06 -22.26 -9.41
C GLY A 320 -3.79 -22.11 -10.24
N VAL A 321 -3.23 -20.90 -10.33
CA VAL A 321 -2.04 -20.61 -11.13
C VAL A 321 -0.79 -20.83 -10.27
N PRO A 322 0.15 -21.71 -10.68
CA PRO A 322 1.32 -22.00 -9.86
C PRO A 322 2.32 -20.83 -9.84
N LEU A 323 2.87 -20.50 -8.67
CA LEU A 323 3.94 -19.50 -8.51
C LEU A 323 5.16 -19.79 -9.39
N ARG A 324 5.42 -21.08 -9.68
CA ARG A 324 6.50 -21.49 -10.57
C ARG A 324 6.35 -20.89 -11.98
N ALA A 325 5.14 -20.85 -12.53
CA ALA A 325 4.91 -20.26 -13.86
C ALA A 325 5.19 -18.76 -13.87
N PHE A 326 4.86 -18.07 -12.77
CA PHE A 326 5.22 -16.67 -12.58
C PHE A 326 6.74 -16.49 -12.51
N ALA A 327 7.44 -17.28 -11.69
CA ALA A 327 8.89 -17.23 -11.55
C ALA A 327 9.64 -17.59 -12.85
N GLU A 328 9.12 -18.53 -13.65
CA GLU A 328 9.68 -18.88 -14.96
C GLU A 328 9.63 -17.71 -15.94
N THR A 329 8.60 -16.86 -15.86
CA THR A 329 8.51 -15.62 -16.64
C THR A 329 9.61 -14.62 -16.27
N LEU A 330 10.14 -14.69 -15.05
CA LEU A 330 11.19 -13.80 -14.55
C LEU A 330 12.62 -14.32 -14.81
N ARG A 331 12.79 -15.62 -15.10
CA ARG A 331 14.10 -16.30 -15.12
C ARG A 331 15.14 -15.67 -16.06
N GLY A 332 14.70 -15.05 -17.16
CA GLY A 332 15.58 -14.33 -18.11
C GLY A 332 15.80 -12.85 -17.82
N ARG A 333 15.15 -12.29 -16.79
CA ARG A 333 15.15 -10.86 -16.45
C ARG A 333 15.48 -10.61 -14.97
N MET A 334 16.12 -11.57 -14.31
CA MET A 334 16.41 -11.49 -12.87
C MET A 334 17.27 -10.29 -12.47
N THR A 335 18.14 -9.80 -13.36
CA THR A 335 18.92 -8.58 -13.08
C THR A 335 18.04 -7.37 -12.84
N TRP A 336 16.96 -7.19 -13.60
CA TRP A 336 15.98 -6.13 -13.39
C TRP A 336 15.20 -6.32 -12.09
N VAL A 337 14.79 -7.56 -11.79
CA VAL A 337 14.07 -7.88 -10.54
C VAL A 337 14.95 -7.59 -9.31
N ILE A 338 16.22 -8.00 -9.37
CA ILE A 338 17.20 -7.72 -8.31
C ILE A 338 17.43 -6.21 -8.18
N ALA A 339 17.58 -5.48 -9.29
CA ALA A 339 17.72 -4.03 -9.25
C ALA A 339 16.50 -3.35 -8.61
N GLY A 340 15.28 -3.73 -9.00
CA GLY A 340 14.03 -3.24 -8.40
C GLY A 340 13.94 -3.56 -6.90
N LEU A 341 14.38 -4.75 -6.49
CA LEU A 341 14.44 -5.14 -5.08
C LEU A 341 15.48 -4.31 -4.31
N LEU A 342 16.69 -4.10 -4.86
CA LEU A 342 17.74 -3.32 -4.21
C LEU A 342 17.34 -1.85 -4.00
N LEU A 343 16.48 -1.31 -4.87
CA LEU A 343 15.95 0.05 -4.71
C LEU A 343 15.10 0.20 -3.44
N ILE A 344 14.57 -0.87 -2.85
CA ILE A 344 13.83 -0.77 -1.58
C ILE A 344 14.75 -0.72 -0.36
N CYS A 345 16.01 -1.16 -0.48
CA CYS A 345 16.93 -1.24 0.65
C CYS A 345 17.12 0.10 1.39
N PRO A 346 17.28 1.26 0.71
CA PRO A 346 17.34 2.55 1.39
C PRO A 346 16.14 2.80 2.30
N VAL A 347 14.94 2.39 1.90
CA VAL A 347 13.70 2.57 2.69
C VAL A 347 13.75 1.77 4.00
N PHE A 348 14.31 0.56 3.97
CA PHE A 348 14.53 -0.25 5.18
C PHE A 348 15.62 0.32 6.07
N LEU A 349 16.68 0.89 5.47
CA LEU A 349 17.79 1.46 6.21
C LEU A 349 17.41 2.76 6.92
N THR A 350 16.51 3.57 6.35
CA THR A 350 16.15 4.89 6.88
C THR A 350 14.77 4.95 7.53
N GLY A 351 13.99 3.86 7.52
CA GLY A 351 12.64 3.80 8.10
C GLY A 351 12.41 2.54 8.94
N TYR A 352 11.80 2.70 10.12
CA TYR A 352 11.56 1.60 11.07
C TYR A 352 10.27 0.80 10.82
N ASP A 353 9.42 1.22 9.88
CA ASP A 353 8.13 0.57 9.56
C ASP A 353 8.30 -0.69 8.67
N TRP A 354 9.15 -1.64 9.08
CA TRP A 354 9.55 -2.78 8.24
C TRP A 354 8.38 -3.69 7.84
N THR A 355 7.41 -3.92 8.73
CA THR A 355 6.20 -4.70 8.40
C THR A 355 5.38 -4.03 7.31
N ARG A 356 5.26 -2.70 7.37
CA ARG A 356 4.59 -1.90 6.33
C ARG A 356 5.34 -1.99 5.00
N TRP A 357 6.68 -1.86 5.00
CA TRP A 357 7.46 -1.99 3.77
C TRP A 357 7.29 -3.35 3.11
N LEU A 358 7.23 -4.42 3.90
CA LEU A 358 6.93 -5.76 3.39
C LEU A 358 5.48 -5.92 2.92
N THR A 359 4.53 -5.20 3.52
CA THR A 359 3.15 -5.12 3.02
C THR A 359 3.08 -4.45 1.65
N ILE A 360 3.90 -3.41 1.41
CA ILE A 360 4.04 -2.79 0.08
C ILE A 360 4.71 -3.75 -0.91
N VAL A 361 5.75 -4.49 -0.51
CA VAL A 361 6.32 -5.56 -1.35
C VAL A 361 5.28 -6.64 -1.68
N ALA A 362 4.44 -7.01 -0.71
CA ALA A 362 3.33 -7.92 -0.94
C ALA A 362 2.36 -7.36 -1.98
N PHE A 363 2.03 -6.06 -1.91
CA PHE A 363 1.22 -5.36 -2.89
C PHE A 363 1.84 -5.41 -4.29
N ASP A 364 3.10 -5.02 -4.43
CA ASP A 364 3.87 -5.01 -5.68
C ASP A 364 3.82 -6.37 -6.40
N VAL A 365 4.10 -7.45 -5.66
CA VAL A 365 4.11 -8.80 -6.21
C VAL A 365 2.68 -9.28 -6.47
N ALA A 366 1.75 -9.09 -5.53
CA ALA A 366 0.41 -9.65 -5.61
C ALA A 366 -0.44 -9.00 -6.70
N VAL A 367 -0.38 -7.68 -6.89
CA VAL A 367 -1.12 -7.01 -7.97
C VAL A 367 -0.70 -7.56 -9.33
N VAL A 368 0.61 -7.65 -9.57
CA VAL A 368 1.15 -8.20 -10.82
C VAL A 368 0.80 -9.68 -10.97
N PHE A 369 0.87 -10.46 -9.89
CA PHE A 369 0.51 -11.88 -9.90
C PHE A 369 -0.98 -12.09 -10.19
N ILE A 370 -1.89 -11.31 -9.59
CA ILE A 370 -3.34 -11.40 -9.83
C ILE A 370 -3.65 -11.13 -11.31
N LEU A 371 -3.05 -10.09 -11.87
CA LEU A 371 -3.23 -9.72 -13.28
C LEU A 371 -2.56 -10.72 -14.24
N PHE A 372 -1.44 -11.31 -13.84
CA PHE A 372 -0.83 -12.43 -14.56
C PHE A 372 -1.78 -13.63 -14.58
N ALA A 373 -2.28 -14.04 -13.41
CA ALA A 373 -3.21 -15.14 -13.24
C ALA A 373 -4.51 -14.93 -14.03
N ALA A 374 -4.99 -13.68 -14.15
CA ALA A 374 -6.16 -13.34 -14.95
C ALA A 374 -6.04 -13.67 -16.45
N ARG A 375 -4.83 -13.93 -16.96
CA ARG A 375 -4.56 -14.32 -18.37
C ARG A 375 -4.18 -15.80 -18.52
N ARG A 376 -4.31 -16.58 -17.46
CA ARG A 376 -3.90 -17.99 -17.42
C ARG A 376 -5.13 -18.90 -17.47
N PRO A 377 -5.16 -19.94 -18.32
CA PRO A 377 -6.32 -20.83 -18.45
C PRO A 377 -6.69 -21.53 -17.14
N GLU A 378 -5.72 -21.73 -16.23
CA GLU A 378 -5.91 -22.36 -14.93
C GLU A 378 -6.95 -21.61 -14.07
N ILE A 379 -7.09 -20.29 -14.23
CA ILE A 379 -8.06 -19.49 -13.46
C ILE A 379 -9.51 -19.70 -13.93
N GLU A 380 -9.71 -20.24 -15.13
CA GLU A 380 -11.04 -20.49 -15.70
C GLU A 380 -11.61 -21.84 -15.28
N GLN A 381 -10.76 -22.71 -14.70
CA GLN A 381 -11.16 -24.02 -14.22
C GLN A 381 -11.99 -23.93 -12.94
N GLU A 382 -12.93 -24.87 -12.77
CA GLU A 382 -13.71 -24.95 -11.56
C GLU A 382 -12.82 -25.14 -10.31
N PRO A 383 -13.15 -24.49 -9.18
CA PRO A 383 -12.38 -24.62 -7.96
C PRO A 383 -12.62 -26.00 -7.35
N SER A 384 -11.53 -26.70 -7.01
CA SER A 384 -11.64 -27.94 -6.24
C SER A 384 -12.23 -27.69 -4.85
N PRO A 385 -12.85 -28.69 -4.19
CA PRO A 385 -13.33 -28.56 -2.81
C PRO A 385 -12.24 -28.14 -1.81
N LYS A 386 -10.97 -28.45 -2.12
CA LYS A 386 -9.82 -27.98 -1.34
C LYS A 386 -9.57 -26.49 -1.52
N ALA A 387 -9.65 -25.98 -2.75
CA ALA A 387 -9.49 -24.56 -3.05
C ALA A 387 -10.60 -23.70 -2.43
N LEU A 388 -11.85 -24.18 -2.44
CA LEU A 388 -12.98 -23.51 -1.76
C LEU A 388 -12.78 -23.44 -0.24
N ARG A 389 -12.39 -24.56 0.39
CA ARG A 389 -12.07 -24.58 1.83
C ARG A 389 -10.93 -23.63 2.16
N LEU A 390 -9.88 -23.63 1.36
CA LEU A 390 -8.76 -22.73 1.55
C LEU A 390 -9.16 -21.26 1.41
N PHE A 391 -9.97 -20.91 0.41
CA PHE A 391 -10.50 -19.56 0.25
C PHE A 391 -11.27 -19.09 1.49
N ILE A 392 -12.15 -19.94 2.04
CA ILE A 392 -12.90 -19.62 3.26
C ILE A 392 -11.95 -19.42 4.44
N ILE A 393 -10.97 -20.32 4.63
CA ILE A 393 -9.98 -20.22 5.71
C ILE A 393 -9.17 -18.92 5.57
N LEU A 394 -8.67 -18.62 4.36
CA LEU A 394 -7.92 -17.40 4.10
C LEU A 394 -8.76 -16.15 4.36
N ALA A 395 -10.02 -16.12 3.89
CA ALA A 395 -10.91 -15.00 4.12
C ALA A 395 -11.16 -14.76 5.61
N ILE A 396 -11.40 -15.82 6.39
CA ILE A 396 -11.60 -15.73 7.84
C ILE A 396 -10.31 -15.25 8.53
N VAL A 397 -9.18 -15.90 8.26
CA VAL A 397 -7.90 -15.58 8.91
C VAL A 397 -7.47 -14.14 8.62
N LEU A 398 -7.58 -13.70 7.36
CA LEU A 398 -7.24 -12.34 6.95
C LEU A 398 -8.21 -11.28 7.51
N ALA A 399 -9.49 -11.62 7.66
CA ALA A 399 -10.47 -10.74 8.29
C ALA A 399 -10.25 -10.58 9.81
N LEU A 400 -9.74 -11.63 10.49
CA LEU A 400 -9.48 -11.64 11.92
C LEU A 400 -8.09 -11.08 12.29
N ILE A 401 -7.10 -11.21 11.39
CA ILE A 401 -5.72 -10.76 11.61
C ILE A 401 -5.38 -9.70 10.56
N PRO A 402 -5.77 -8.43 10.77
CA PRO A 402 -5.58 -7.38 9.78
C PRO A 402 -4.12 -6.93 9.75
N VAL A 403 -3.24 -7.72 9.11
CA VAL A 403 -1.78 -7.49 9.03
C VAL A 403 -1.41 -6.06 8.65
N GLY A 404 -2.20 -5.45 7.74
CA GLY A 404 -1.98 -4.07 7.27
C GLY A 404 -2.08 -2.98 8.33
N THR A 405 -2.54 -3.29 9.55
CA THR A 405 -2.58 -2.34 10.67
C THR A 405 -1.30 -2.31 11.49
N VAL A 406 -0.37 -3.26 11.26
CA VAL A 406 0.86 -3.40 12.04
C VAL A 406 2.00 -2.67 11.30
N PRO A 407 2.44 -1.48 11.74
CA PRO A 407 3.52 -0.76 11.08
C PRO A 407 4.89 -1.45 11.26
N GLY A 408 5.12 -2.03 12.45
CA GLY A 408 6.35 -2.69 12.85
C GLY A 408 6.34 -3.02 14.36
N PHE A 409 7.32 -3.79 14.81
CA PHE A 409 7.52 -4.14 16.22
C PHE A 409 8.68 -3.35 16.81
N GLY A 410 8.51 -2.86 18.05
CA GLY A 410 9.57 -2.11 18.76
C GLY A 410 9.71 -0.64 18.34
N GLY A 411 8.75 -0.09 17.58
CA GLY A 411 8.74 1.31 17.15
C GLY A 411 8.88 2.32 18.31
N PRO A 412 9.36 3.55 18.05
CA PRO A 412 9.48 4.58 19.07
C PRO A 412 8.09 4.87 19.66
N ARG A 413 8.02 5.01 20.98
CA ARG A 413 6.78 5.38 21.65
C ARG A 413 6.53 6.87 21.40
N MET A 414 5.59 7.19 20.51
CA MET A 414 5.17 8.57 20.21
C MET A 414 4.21 9.08 21.31
N VAL A 415 4.76 9.35 22.50
CA VAL A 415 4.02 9.72 23.73
C VAL A 415 3.96 11.22 23.95
#